data_AF-A0A8C5KDN3-F1
#
_entry.id   AF-A0A8C5KDN3-F1
#
_cell.length_a   1.000
_cell.length_b   1.000
_cell.length_c   1.000
_cell.angle_alpha   90.00
_cell.angle_beta   90.00
_cell.angle_gamma   90.00
#
_symmetry.space_group_name_H-M   'P 1'
#
loop_
_entity.id
_entity.type
_entity.pdbx_description
1 polymer ?
#
loop_
_entity_poly.entity_id
_entity_poly.type
_entity_poly.pdbx_seq_one_letter_code
_entity_poly.pdbx_strand_id
1 'polypeptide(L)'
;MERGGRACGALLLPALLLPLLLGAGPGRAQYERYSFRSFPRDELMPLESAYRHALDQYGGERWAESVGYLEISLRLHRLLRDSEAFCHRNCSGAEPQRGPPAGLARYPELRLFAGLLRRAHCLKRCKQGLPAFRQSQPGRDVLADFQRREPYKFLQFAYFKASRAPPRPRGHAHLGTTPITWIPCSENSCVFFFSDHYIEVLECKIQCEENLTPVIGGYPVEKFVATMYHYLQFAYYKLSDLKNAAPCAVSYLLFDQDDKVMKQNLVYYQYHRDKWGLSDEHFQPRPEAVQFFNVTTLQKELYDFAKENLMDDDEGEVVEYVDDLLDLEETG
;
A
#
# COMPACT_ATOMS: atom_id res chain seq x y z
N MET A 1 -23.54 -70.60 -1.05
CA MET A 1 -23.54 -69.15 -0.75
C MET A 1 -22.17 -68.80 -0.19
N GLU A 2 -21.57 -67.78 -0.80
CA GLU A 2 -20.34 -67.04 -0.45
C GLU A 2 -19.03 -67.82 -0.27
N ARG A 3 -18.23 -67.81 -1.34
CA ARG A 3 -16.78 -68.08 -1.32
C ARG A 3 -16.05 -66.74 -1.31
N GLY A 4 -15.18 -66.54 -0.32
CA GLY A 4 -14.32 -65.36 -0.21
C GLY A 4 -13.23 -65.30 -1.28
N GLY A 5 -13.02 -64.10 -1.82
CA GLY A 5 -11.80 -63.66 -2.50
C GLY A 5 -11.35 -62.37 -1.82
N ARG A 6 -10.18 -62.31 -1.16
CA ARG A 6 -8.82 -62.13 -1.72
C ARG A 6 -8.72 -60.90 -2.61
N ALA A 7 -8.44 -59.75 -1.99
CA ALA A 7 -7.78 -58.63 -2.62
C ALA A 7 -6.27 -58.89 -2.62
N CYS A 8 -5.62 -58.72 -3.78
CA CYS A 8 -4.17 -58.74 -3.93
C CYS A 8 -3.78 -57.67 -4.95
N GLY A 9 -2.85 -56.79 -4.56
CA GLY A 9 -1.91 -56.14 -5.48
C GLY A 9 -2.31 -54.82 -6.12
N ALA A 10 -1.95 -53.71 -5.49
CA ALA A 10 -1.46 -52.50 -6.17
C ALA A 10 -0.49 -51.80 -5.20
N LEU A 11 0.81 -52.11 -5.30
CA LEU A 11 1.82 -51.26 -5.94
C LEU A 11 2.00 -49.92 -5.21
N LEU A 12 3.03 -49.94 -4.36
CA LEU A 12 3.67 -48.83 -3.66
C LEU A 12 4.23 -47.80 -4.65
N LEU A 13 3.84 -46.53 -4.47
CA LEU A 13 4.66 -45.30 -4.57
C LEU A 13 3.69 -44.10 -4.70
N PRO A 14 3.87 -42.94 -4.03
CA PRO A 14 4.96 -42.52 -3.15
C PRO A 14 4.48 -41.99 -1.78
N ALA A 15 4.89 -42.63 -0.68
CA ALA A 15 4.79 -42.08 0.69
C ALA A 15 5.87 -41.02 0.98
N LEU A 16 6.23 -40.20 -0.02
CA LEU A 16 7.32 -39.22 0.07
C LEU A 16 6.84 -37.76 0.09
N LEU A 17 5.53 -37.51 0.06
CA LEU A 17 4.97 -36.16 0.15
C LEU A 17 4.21 -35.85 1.44
N LEU A 18 4.05 -36.83 2.34
CA LEU A 18 3.32 -36.63 3.60
C LEU A 18 4.12 -36.15 4.82
N PRO A 19 5.47 -36.17 4.87
CA PRO A 19 6.19 -35.50 5.97
C PRO A 19 6.24 -33.97 5.80
N LEU A 20 6.04 -33.43 4.59
CA LEU A 20 6.12 -31.99 4.32
C LEU A 20 4.93 -31.18 4.86
N LEU A 21 3.83 -31.83 5.24
CA LEU A 21 2.67 -31.14 5.82
C LEU A 21 2.56 -31.25 7.36
N LEU A 22 3.43 -32.04 8.01
CA LEU A 22 3.39 -32.24 9.47
C LEU A 22 4.78 -32.15 10.15
N GLY A 23 5.84 -31.87 9.39
CA GLY A 23 7.22 -31.73 9.87
C GLY A 23 7.69 -30.30 10.16
N ALA A 24 6.82 -29.28 10.09
CA ALA A 24 7.11 -27.99 10.68
C ALA A 24 6.83 -28.07 12.19
N GLY A 25 7.72 -28.76 12.93
CA GLY A 25 7.90 -28.43 14.34
C GLY A 25 8.10 -26.92 14.44
N PRO A 26 7.70 -26.27 15.56
CA PRO A 26 7.82 -24.83 15.67
C PRO A 26 9.29 -24.49 15.50
N GLY A 27 9.65 -23.98 14.33
CA GLY A 27 10.90 -23.30 14.12
C GLY A 27 10.86 -22.17 15.11
N ARG A 28 11.47 -22.39 16.28
CA ARG A 28 11.74 -21.37 17.26
C ARG A 28 12.69 -20.41 16.55
N ALA A 29 12.11 -19.46 15.82
CA ALA A 29 12.79 -18.26 15.42
C ALA A 29 13.45 -17.74 16.70
N GLN A 30 14.77 -17.79 16.69
CA GLN A 30 15.63 -17.58 17.85
C GLN A 30 15.76 -16.09 18.12
N TYR A 31 14.64 -15.45 18.46
CA TYR A 31 14.61 -14.28 19.33
C TYR A 31 13.76 -14.65 20.52
N GLU A 32 14.18 -14.18 21.69
CA GLU A 32 13.54 -14.33 22.99
C GLU A 32 12.02 -14.32 22.88
N ARG A 33 11.33 -15.03 23.78
CA ARG A 33 9.86 -15.16 23.88
C ARG A 33 9.12 -13.82 23.75
N TYR A 34 9.03 -13.28 22.53
CA TYR A 34 8.44 -11.99 22.23
C TYR A 34 6.95 -12.23 22.10
N SER A 35 6.22 -11.63 23.02
CA SER A 35 4.78 -11.54 22.96
C SER A 35 4.45 -10.11 23.36
N PHE A 36 3.80 -9.36 22.47
CA PHE A 36 3.35 -8.00 22.76
C PHE A 36 2.41 -7.94 23.97
N ARG A 37 1.81 -9.09 24.36
CA ARG A 37 1.00 -9.25 25.58
C ARG A 37 1.83 -9.41 26.85
N SER A 38 3.10 -9.82 26.73
CA SER A 38 4.02 -10.06 27.84
C SER A 38 5.41 -9.46 27.54
N PHE A 39 5.43 -8.20 27.13
CA PHE A 39 6.68 -7.46 26.92
C PHE A 39 7.42 -7.28 28.27
N PRO A 40 8.76 -7.44 28.34
CA PRO A 40 9.54 -7.26 29.56
C PRO A 40 9.33 -5.86 30.16
N ARG A 41 9.04 -5.79 31.47
CA ARG A 41 8.72 -4.51 32.14
C ARG A 41 9.95 -3.61 32.32
N ASP A 42 11.10 -4.24 32.47
CA ASP A 42 12.42 -3.64 32.62
C ASP A 42 12.92 -2.96 31.34
N GLU A 43 12.49 -3.42 30.16
CA GLU A 43 12.80 -2.79 28.88
C GLU A 43 11.74 -1.78 28.41
N LEU A 44 10.59 -1.69 29.11
CA LEU A 44 9.49 -0.84 28.71
C LEU A 44 9.76 0.63 29.05
N MET A 45 10.01 1.42 28.02
CA MET A 45 10.21 2.87 28.10
C MET A 45 9.69 3.56 26.85
N PRO A 46 9.55 4.90 26.82
CA PRO A 46 9.21 5.61 25.60
C PRO A 46 10.21 5.35 24.47
N LEU A 47 9.70 5.04 23.27
CA LEU A 47 10.52 4.75 22.09
C LEU A 47 11.52 5.88 21.79
N GLU A 48 11.03 7.11 21.83
CA GLU A 48 11.79 8.32 21.54
C GLU A 48 12.92 8.55 22.54
N SER A 49 12.68 8.31 23.83
CA SER A 49 13.72 8.39 24.86
C SER A 49 14.82 7.35 24.63
N ALA A 50 14.44 6.11 24.29
CA ALA A 50 15.41 5.06 23.98
C ALA A 50 16.23 5.40 22.74
N TYR A 51 15.59 5.89 21.68
CA TYR A 51 16.27 6.23 20.42
C TYR A 51 17.23 7.42 20.57
N ARG A 52 16.79 8.53 21.18
CA ARG A 52 17.65 9.69 21.42
C ARG A 52 18.85 9.33 22.28
N HIS A 53 18.63 8.59 23.36
CA HIS A 53 19.72 8.16 24.21
C HIS A 53 20.73 7.29 23.44
N ALA A 54 20.26 6.44 22.52
CA ALA A 54 21.12 5.64 21.67
C ALA A 54 22.00 6.50 20.74
N LEU A 55 21.45 7.59 20.19
CA LEU A 55 22.18 8.56 19.36
C LEU A 55 23.17 9.41 20.17
N ASP A 56 22.81 9.79 21.40
CA ASP A 56 23.73 10.49 22.31
C ASP A 56 24.95 9.61 22.62
N GLN A 57 24.73 8.32 22.92
CA GLN A 57 25.83 7.37 23.12
C GLN A 57 26.63 7.12 21.84
N TYR A 58 25.98 7.17 20.67
CA TYR A 58 26.64 7.06 19.37
C TYR A 58 27.59 8.23 19.13
N GLY A 59 27.13 9.47 19.36
CA GLY A 59 27.95 10.68 19.25
C GLY A 59 29.08 10.73 20.29
N GLY A 60 28.86 10.15 21.48
CA GLY A 60 29.89 9.98 22.51
C GLY A 60 30.83 8.80 22.30
N GLU A 61 30.80 8.12 21.14
CA GLU A 61 31.61 6.95 20.79
C GLU A 61 31.49 5.75 21.76
N ARG A 62 30.40 5.68 22.52
CA ARG A 62 30.11 4.57 23.45
C ARG A 62 29.35 3.47 22.72
N TRP A 63 30.05 2.81 21.81
CA TRP A 63 29.47 1.86 20.85
C TRP A 63 28.65 0.74 21.51
N ALA A 64 29.12 0.17 22.61
CA ALA A 64 28.44 -0.93 23.30
C ALA A 64 27.10 -0.52 23.93
N GLU A 65 27.03 0.68 24.51
CA GLU A 65 25.82 1.23 25.13
C GLU A 65 24.85 1.69 24.03
N SER A 66 25.36 2.33 22.98
CA SER A 66 24.57 2.73 21.81
C SER A 66 23.89 1.53 21.14
N VAL A 67 24.59 0.42 20.91
CA VAL A 67 24.00 -0.82 20.37
C VAL A 67 22.85 -1.31 21.24
N GLY A 68 23.02 -1.37 22.56
CA GLY A 68 21.98 -1.84 23.47
C GLY A 68 20.70 -1.02 23.38
N TYR A 69 20.82 0.31 23.39
CA TYR A 69 19.67 1.21 23.27
C TYR A 69 19.06 1.24 21.86
N LEU A 70 19.86 1.09 20.80
CA LEU A 70 19.34 0.93 19.43
C LEU A 70 18.48 -0.34 19.31
N GLU A 71 18.92 -1.46 19.88
CA GLU A 71 18.15 -2.70 19.88
C GLU A 71 16.87 -2.61 20.70
N ILE A 72 16.93 -2.02 21.90
CA ILE A 72 15.74 -1.74 22.72
C ILE A 72 14.76 -0.87 21.94
N SER A 73 15.24 0.18 21.27
CA SER A 73 14.41 1.08 20.47
C SER A 73 13.72 0.34 19.30
N LEU A 74 14.42 -0.59 18.63
CA LEU A 74 13.83 -1.45 17.59
C LEU A 74 12.75 -2.39 18.15
N ARG A 75 12.97 -2.98 19.33
CA ARG A 75 11.98 -3.84 20.02
C ARG A 75 10.74 -3.04 20.44
N LEU A 76 10.91 -1.83 20.97
CA LEU A 76 9.83 -0.93 21.37
C LEU A 76 9.00 -0.46 20.15
N HIS A 77 9.66 -0.15 19.04
CA HIS A 77 8.96 0.19 17.81
C HIS A 77 8.15 -1.00 17.30
N ARG A 78 8.73 -2.21 17.24
CA ARG A 78 7.99 -3.42 16.88
C ARG A 78 6.77 -3.64 17.79
N LEU A 79 6.93 -3.48 19.10
CA LEU A 79 5.85 -3.56 20.08
C LEU A 79 4.71 -2.58 19.78
N LEU A 80 5.05 -1.32 19.50
CA LEU A 80 4.07 -0.28 19.16
C LEU A 80 3.28 -0.67 17.90
N ARG A 81 4.00 -1.01 16.83
CA ARG A 81 3.38 -1.29 15.54
C ARG A 81 2.56 -2.58 15.53
N ASP A 82 3.01 -3.64 16.20
CA ASP A 82 2.24 -4.89 16.37
C ASP A 82 0.98 -4.65 17.21
N SER A 83 1.06 -3.79 18.23
CA SER A 83 -0.09 -3.41 19.07
C SER A 83 -1.14 -2.61 18.28
N GLU A 84 -0.70 -1.71 17.40
CA GLU A 84 -1.58 -0.98 16.47
C GLU A 84 -2.26 -1.95 15.49
N ALA A 85 -1.49 -2.80 14.81
CA ALA A 85 -2.03 -3.79 13.88
C ALA A 85 -3.04 -4.74 14.54
N PHE A 86 -2.76 -5.18 15.77
CA PHE A 86 -3.68 -6.00 16.55
C PHE A 86 -5.03 -5.29 16.77
N CYS A 87 -5.01 -4.04 17.19
CA CYS A 87 -6.23 -3.26 17.42
C CYS A 87 -6.98 -2.96 16.12
N HIS A 88 -6.29 -2.58 15.04
CA HIS A 88 -6.90 -2.32 13.75
C HIS A 88 -7.56 -3.58 13.17
N ARG A 89 -6.91 -4.75 13.24
CA ARG A 89 -7.49 -6.01 12.79
C ARG A 89 -8.73 -6.39 13.59
N ASN A 90 -8.66 -6.30 14.92
CA ASN A 90 -9.77 -6.71 15.78
C ASN A 90 -10.97 -5.74 15.74
N CYS A 91 -10.74 -4.49 15.35
CA CYS A 91 -11.79 -3.48 15.18
C CYS A 91 -12.24 -3.27 13.71
N SER A 92 -11.59 -3.93 12.75
CA SER A 92 -11.91 -3.82 11.31
C SER A 92 -13.28 -4.38 10.94
N GLY A 93 -13.72 -5.44 11.62
CA GLY A 93 -15.00 -6.13 11.40
C GLY A 93 -15.86 -6.23 12.65
N ALA A 94 -15.81 -5.25 13.56
CA ALA A 94 -16.65 -5.26 14.75
C ALA A 94 -18.15 -5.12 14.37
N GLU A 95 -18.77 -6.26 14.10
CA GLU A 95 -20.19 -6.42 13.81
C GLU A 95 -21.03 -6.18 15.08
N PRO A 96 -22.25 -5.62 14.99
CA PRO A 96 -22.90 -4.99 16.12
C PRO A 96 -23.46 -6.01 17.13
N GLN A 97 -23.46 -5.64 18.43
CA GLN A 97 -24.38 -6.21 19.42
C GLN A 97 -25.74 -5.50 19.41
N ARG A 98 -25.84 -4.27 18.88
CA ARG A 98 -27.08 -3.54 18.64
C ARG A 98 -27.00 -2.71 17.36
N GLY A 99 -28.02 -2.81 16.53
CA GLY A 99 -28.16 -2.03 15.31
C GLY A 99 -28.29 -0.53 15.57
N PRO A 100 -28.08 0.32 14.56
CA PRO A 100 -28.28 1.76 14.69
C PRO A 100 -29.73 2.08 15.11
N PRO A 101 -29.98 3.22 15.78
CA PRO A 101 -31.33 3.67 16.11
C PRO A 101 -32.22 3.64 14.85
N ALA A 102 -33.46 3.17 14.97
CA ALA A 102 -34.34 2.88 13.82
C ALA A 102 -34.51 4.05 12.82
N GLY A 103 -34.31 5.29 13.24
CA GLY A 103 -34.33 6.48 12.38
C GLY A 103 -33.10 6.70 11.49
N LEU A 104 -31.91 6.22 11.88
CA LEU A 104 -30.68 6.37 11.09
C LEU A 104 -30.65 5.47 9.85
N ALA A 105 -31.62 4.55 9.71
CA ALA A 105 -31.79 3.79 8.50
C ALA A 105 -32.12 4.69 7.29
N ARG A 106 -32.68 5.88 7.48
CA ARG A 106 -33.11 6.73 6.36
C ARG A 106 -31.99 7.58 5.73
N TYR A 107 -30.83 7.64 6.38
CA TYR A 107 -29.72 8.55 6.06
C TYR A 107 -28.41 7.75 5.85
N PRO A 108 -28.07 7.38 4.60
CA PRO A 108 -26.89 6.58 4.28
C PRO A 108 -25.57 7.12 4.85
N GLU A 109 -25.41 8.44 4.86
CA GLU A 109 -24.28 9.18 5.41
C GLU A 109 -24.15 8.99 6.93
N LEU A 110 -25.25 9.03 7.68
CA LEU A 110 -25.23 8.84 9.13
C LEU A 110 -24.89 7.40 9.52
N ARG A 111 -25.19 6.42 8.65
CA ARG A 111 -24.77 5.02 8.84
C ARG A 111 -23.25 4.86 8.70
N LEU A 112 -22.64 5.56 7.74
CA LEU A 112 -21.19 5.60 7.56
C LEU A 112 -20.50 6.21 8.78
N PHE A 113 -20.95 7.39 9.23
CA PHE A 113 -20.43 8.06 10.42
C PHE A 113 -20.62 7.22 11.70
N ALA A 114 -21.76 6.56 11.87
CA ALA A 114 -21.96 5.64 12.98
C ALA A 114 -20.98 4.45 12.93
N GLY A 115 -20.63 3.95 11.75
CA GLY A 115 -19.56 2.95 11.56
C GLY A 115 -18.19 3.45 12.00
N LEU A 116 -17.83 4.68 11.60
CA LEU A 116 -16.57 5.32 11.95
C LEU A 116 -16.43 5.53 13.47
N LEU A 117 -17.46 6.10 14.12
CA LEU A 117 -17.46 6.34 15.57
C LEU A 117 -17.35 5.05 16.38
N ARG A 118 -17.99 3.96 15.91
CA ARG A 118 -17.88 2.64 16.53
C ARG A 118 -16.47 2.07 16.42
N ARG A 119 -15.86 2.15 15.24
CA ARG A 119 -14.47 1.71 15.03
C ARG A 119 -13.51 2.52 15.91
N ALA A 120 -13.68 3.84 15.99
CA ALA A 120 -12.88 4.70 16.86
C ALA A 120 -13.03 4.34 18.35
N HIS A 121 -14.25 4.08 18.82
CA HIS A 121 -14.50 3.64 20.20
C HIS A 121 -13.83 2.29 20.52
N CYS A 122 -13.92 1.32 19.59
CA CYS A 122 -13.24 0.03 19.69
C CYS A 122 -11.72 0.21 19.79
N LEU A 123 -11.13 1.01 18.89
CA LEU A 123 -9.70 1.30 18.86
C LEU A 123 -9.24 1.96 20.16
N LYS A 124 -9.97 2.96 20.67
CA LYS A 124 -9.66 3.63 21.93
C LYS A 124 -9.61 2.65 23.11
N ARG A 125 -10.61 1.78 23.24
CA ARG A 125 -10.66 0.77 24.31
C ARG A 125 -9.57 -0.30 24.15
N CYS A 126 -9.25 -0.70 22.92
CA CYS A 126 -8.20 -1.66 22.64
C CYS A 126 -6.80 -1.10 22.99
N LYS A 127 -6.50 0.12 22.55
CA LYS A 127 -5.21 0.79 22.79
C LYS A 127 -4.98 0.99 24.31
N GLN A 128 -5.99 1.35 25.09
CA GLN A 128 -5.89 1.48 26.56
C GLN A 128 -5.44 0.19 27.29
N GLY A 129 -5.71 -0.98 26.70
CA GLY A 129 -5.40 -2.27 27.30
C GLY A 129 -3.95 -2.74 27.09
N LEU A 130 -3.19 -2.12 26.18
CA LEU A 130 -1.89 -2.61 25.75
C LEU A 130 -0.72 -1.78 26.33
N PRO A 131 0.40 -2.42 26.69
CA PRO A 131 1.53 -1.75 27.35
C PRO A 131 2.19 -0.68 26.46
N ALA A 132 2.15 -0.86 25.13
CA ALA A 132 2.74 0.09 24.17
C ALA A 132 2.15 1.50 24.29
N PHE A 133 0.85 1.62 24.54
CA PHE A 133 0.14 2.90 24.60
C PHE A 133 0.06 3.51 26.01
N ARG A 134 0.72 2.88 26.99
CA ARG A 134 0.92 3.49 28.32
C ARG A 134 2.11 4.45 28.34
N GLN A 135 3.00 4.36 27.34
CA GLN A 135 4.14 5.24 27.14
C GLN A 135 3.76 6.45 26.31
N SER A 136 4.58 7.50 26.34
CA SER A 136 4.40 8.66 25.45
C SER A 136 4.55 8.24 24.00
N GLN A 137 3.69 8.78 23.13
CA GLN A 137 3.81 8.54 21.69
C GLN A 137 5.09 9.20 21.16
N PRO A 138 5.83 8.49 20.29
CA PRO A 138 7.01 9.04 19.65
C PRO A 138 6.66 10.16 18.65
N GLY A 139 7.56 11.12 18.51
CA GLY A 139 7.52 12.17 17.50
C GLY A 139 7.45 11.66 16.06
N ARG A 140 6.95 12.51 15.15
CA ARG A 140 6.75 12.17 13.74
C ARG A 140 8.07 11.91 13.01
N ASP A 141 9.09 12.68 13.36
CA ASP A 141 10.49 12.56 12.95
C ASP A 141 11.07 11.19 13.33
N VAL A 142 10.97 10.80 14.60
CA VAL A 142 11.45 9.50 15.08
C VAL A 142 10.71 8.37 14.37
N LEU A 143 9.39 8.46 14.20
CA LEU A 143 8.64 7.45 13.46
C LEU A 143 9.06 7.37 11.99
N ALA A 144 9.40 8.49 11.35
CA ALA A 144 9.89 8.53 9.98
C ALA A 144 11.27 7.86 9.85
N ASP A 145 12.18 8.10 10.79
CA ASP A 145 13.49 7.46 10.85
C ASP A 145 13.37 5.94 10.90
N PHE A 146 12.49 5.43 11.77
CA PHE A 146 12.29 3.99 11.84
C PHE A 146 11.54 3.42 10.64
N GLN A 147 10.68 4.19 9.96
CA GLN A 147 10.06 3.79 8.69
C GLN A 147 11.10 3.65 7.57
N ARG A 148 12.03 4.61 7.50
CA ARG A 148 13.17 4.63 6.57
C ARG A 148 14.29 3.66 6.96
N ARG A 149 14.17 3.02 8.12
CA ARG A 149 15.14 2.06 8.67
C ARG A 149 16.48 2.71 9.03
N GLU A 150 16.48 4.01 9.32
CA GLU A 150 17.66 4.77 9.77
C GLU A 150 18.37 4.15 10.99
N PRO A 151 17.69 3.60 12.02
CA PRO A 151 18.36 2.96 13.14
C PRO A 151 19.34 1.83 12.74
N TYR A 152 19.10 1.14 11.62
CA TYR A 152 19.98 0.08 11.14
C TYR A 152 21.32 0.60 10.60
N LYS A 153 21.35 1.82 10.05
CA LYS A 153 22.58 2.50 9.60
C LYS A 153 23.51 2.75 10.79
N PHE A 154 22.96 3.31 11.87
CA PHE A 154 23.70 3.54 13.12
C PHE A 154 24.11 2.21 13.77
N LEU A 155 23.22 1.21 13.78
CA LEU A 155 23.48 -0.10 14.38
C LEU A 155 24.63 -0.83 13.67
N GLN A 156 24.65 -0.83 12.34
CA GLN A 156 25.71 -1.44 11.52
C GLN A 156 27.09 -0.86 11.87
N PHE A 157 27.18 0.47 11.92
CA PHE A 157 28.43 1.16 12.23
C PHE A 157 28.85 0.94 13.69
N ALA A 158 27.91 1.02 14.64
CA ALA A 158 28.19 0.83 16.04
C ALA A 158 28.69 -0.59 16.34
N TYR A 159 28.12 -1.62 15.69
CA TYR A 159 28.61 -3.00 15.78
C TYR A 159 30.04 -3.15 15.24
N PHE A 160 30.30 -2.57 14.07
CA PHE A 160 31.64 -2.59 13.46
C PHE A 160 32.68 -1.95 14.39
N LYS A 161 32.37 -0.80 15.00
CA LYS A 161 33.27 -0.11 15.93
C LYS A 161 33.40 -0.85 17.27
N ALA A 162 32.32 -1.41 17.80
CA ALA A 162 32.31 -2.17 19.05
C ALA A 162 33.19 -3.44 18.97
N SER A 163 33.26 -4.09 17.81
CA SER A 163 34.12 -5.27 17.60
C SER A 163 35.62 -4.97 17.59
N ARG A 164 36.01 -3.70 17.43
CA ARG A 164 37.41 -3.23 17.36
C ARG A 164 37.94 -2.63 18.67
N ALA A 165 37.08 -2.42 19.66
CA ALA A 165 37.45 -1.86 20.96
C ALA A 165 37.92 -2.97 21.94
N PRO A 166 38.87 -2.68 22.85
CA PRO A 166 39.26 -3.64 23.88
C PRO A 166 38.05 -4.02 24.74
N PRO A 167 37.90 -5.30 25.13
CA PRO A 167 36.74 -5.75 25.89
C PRO A 167 36.68 -5.05 27.25
N ARG A 168 35.67 -4.20 27.44
CA ARG A 168 35.28 -3.76 28.79
C ARG A 168 34.58 -4.93 29.50
N PRO A 169 34.75 -5.08 30.83
CA PRO A 169 34.04 -6.11 31.58
C PRO A 169 32.54 -5.78 31.53
N ARG A 170 31.81 -6.51 30.69
CA ARG A 170 30.35 -6.40 30.60
C ARG A 170 29.72 -7.49 31.44
N GLY A 171 28.90 -7.06 32.40
CA GLY A 171 27.76 -7.86 32.85
C GLY A 171 26.92 -8.23 31.64
N HIS A 172 26.49 -9.48 31.62
CA HIS A 172 25.93 -10.23 30.51
C HIS A 172 25.00 -9.46 29.56
N ALA A 173 25.31 -9.49 28.25
CA ALA A 173 24.32 -9.37 27.18
C ALA A 173 24.81 -10.15 25.95
N HIS A 174 24.03 -11.16 25.55
CA HIS A 174 24.32 -12.06 24.44
C HIS A 174 24.17 -11.31 23.10
N LEU A 175 25.23 -11.29 22.29
CA LEU A 175 25.16 -10.90 20.88
C LEU A 175 24.45 -12.00 20.08
N GLY A 176 23.36 -11.63 19.42
CA GLY A 176 22.75 -12.39 18.34
C GLY A 176 22.52 -11.44 17.16
N THR A 177 23.28 -11.62 16.09
CA THR A 177 23.08 -10.93 14.82
C THR A 177 21.83 -11.48 14.14
N THR A 178 20.86 -10.65 13.71
CA THR A 178 19.92 -11.05 12.66
C THR A 178 19.44 -9.95 11.72
N PRO A 179 18.98 -10.35 10.52
CA PRO A 179 18.73 -9.49 9.39
C PRO A 179 17.39 -8.77 9.45
N ILE A 180 17.43 -7.60 8.79
CA ILE A 180 16.36 -6.76 8.26
C ILE A 180 15.07 -7.53 7.99
N THR A 181 13.95 -7.19 8.67
CA THR A 181 12.60 -7.08 8.07
C THR A 181 11.50 -6.59 9.04
N TRP A 182 10.78 -5.56 8.60
CA TRP A 182 9.38 -5.14 8.85
C TRP A 182 8.93 -4.46 10.15
N ILE A 183 8.07 -3.45 9.93
CA ILE A 183 7.72 -2.35 10.83
C ILE A 183 6.33 -1.77 10.24
N PRO A 184 5.11 -1.67 10.92
CA PRO A 184 3.76 -0.89 10.64
C PRO A 184 3.29 0.59 11.23
N CYS A 185 3.01 1.68 10.44
CA CYS A 185 3.05 3.17 10.76
C CYS A 185 1.87 3.84 11.60
N SER A 186 2.02 5.08 12.13
CA SER A 186 1.02 5.85 12.96
C SER A 186 -0.03 6.72 12.20
N GLU A 187 -1.21 6.99 12.78
CA GLU A 187 -2.44 7.58 12.15
C GLU A 187 -2.35 8.92 11.38
N ASN A 188 -1.69 10.00 11.84
CA ASN A 188 -1.59 11.26 11.04
C ASN A 188 -0.49 11.20 9.98
N SER A 189 0.66 10.58 10.30
CA SER A 189 1.61 10.18 9.26
C SER A 189 0.96 9.22 8.29
N CYS A 190 0.00 8.38 8.71
CA CYS A 190 -0.77 7.55 7.81
C CYS A 190 -1.67 8.39 6.93
N VAL A 191 -2.36 9.44 7.41
CA VAL A 191 -3.20 10.26 6.50
C VAL A 191 -2.35 10.96 5.45
N PHE A 192 -1.25 11.62 5.82
CA PHE A 192 -0.35 12.22 4.83
C PHE A 192 0.30 11.15 3.94
N PHE A 193 0.86 10.08 4.51
CA PHE A 193 1.43 8.97 3.73
C PHE A 193 0.40 8.30 2.81
N PHE A 194 -0.84 8.11 3.27
CA PHE A 194 -1.92 7.56 2.45
C PHE A 194 -2.37 8.57 1.40
N SER A 195 -2.41 9.87 1.71
CA SER A 195 -2.71 10.92 0.73
C SER A 195 -1.60 10.98 -0.33
N ASP A 196 -0.33 11.11 0.06
CA ASP A 196 0.83 11.15 -0.83
C ASP A 196 0.90 9.88 -1.68
N HIS A 197 0.79 8.71 -1.05
CA HIS A 197 0.75 7.43 -1.76
C HIS A 197 -0.47 7.32 -2.69
N TYR A 198 -1.62 7.85 -2.30
CA TYR A 198 -2.81 7.83 -3.14
C TYR A 198 -2.68 8.80 -4.32
N ILE A 199 -2.01 9.94 -4.14
CA ILE A 199 -1.65 10.88 -5.21
C ILE A 199 -0.71 10.21 -6.20
N GLU A 200 0.37 9.56 -5.74
CA GLU A 200 1.28 8.78 -6.59
C GLU A 200 0.55 7.65 -7.35
N VAL A 201 -0.37 6.95 -6.68
CA VAL A 201 -1.18 5.90 -7.32
C VAL A 201 -2.16 6.49 -8.34
N LEU A 202 -2.76 7.65 -8.05
CA LEU A 202 -3.65 8.34 -8.99
C LEU A 202 -2.87 8.80 -10.22
N GLU A 203 -1.69 9.41 -10.03
CA GLU A 203 -0.80 9.82 -11.10
C GLU A 203 -0.44 8.62 -12.00
N CYS A 204 0.00 7.52 -11.38
CA CYS A 204 0.32 6.29 -12.11
C CYS A 204 -0.89 5.73 -12.89
N LYS A 205 -2.09 5.79 -12.32
CA LYS A 205 -3.32 5.34 -13.00
C LYS A 205 -3.72 6.23 -14.17
N ILE A 206 -3.57 7.55 -14.03
CA ILE A 206 -3.87 8.52 -15.08
C ILE A 206 -2.86 8.39 -16.23
N GLN A 207 -1.56 8.28 -15.90
CA GLN A 207 -0.48 8.09 -16.88
C GLN A 207 -0.43 6.66 -17.45
N CYS A 208 -1.23 5.72 -16.92
CA CYS A 208 -1.22 4.33 -17.36
C CYS A 208 -1.57 4.20 -18.86
N GLU A 209 -2.49 5.02 -19.38
CA GLU A 209 -2.84 5.00 -20.80
C GLU A 209 -1.65 5.41 -21.67
N GLU A 210 -0.98 6.51 -21.32
CA GLU A 210 0.20 7.01 -22.05
C GLU A 210 1.36 6.01 -21.96
N ASN A 211 1.62 5.45 -20.77
CA ASN A 211 2.69 4.49 -20.54
C ASN A 211 2.47 3.13 -21.25
N LEU A 212 1.21 2.71 -21.42
CA LEU A 212 0.86 1.47 -22.12
C LEU A 212 0.63 1.67 -23.62
N THR A 213 0.66 2.91 -24.10
CA THR A 213 0.44 3.20 -25.52
C THR A 213 1.55 2.55 -26.36
N PRO A 214 1.23 1.56 -27.22
CA PRO A 214 2.23 0.87 -28.01
C PRO A 214 2.75 1.79 -29.12
N VAL A 215 4.03 1.64 -29.45
CA VAL A 215 4.65 2.30 -30.60
C VAL A 215 4.61 1.33 -31.79
N ILE A 216 3.86 1.68 -32.83
CA ILE A 216 3.71 0.87 -34.03
C ILE A 216 4.41 1.59 -35.18
N GLY A 217 5.42 0.96 -35.78
CA GLY A 217 6.15 1.55 -36.91
C GLY A 217 6.91 2.83 -36.57
N GLY A 218 7.26 3.04 -35.29
CA GLY A 218 7.97 4.23 -34.81
C GLY A 218 7.07 5.37 -34.33
N TYR A 219 5.75 5.24 -34.41
CA TYR A 219 4.79 6.25 -33.96
C TYR A 219 3.94 5.72 -32.79
N PRO A 220 3.80 6.47 -31.69
CA PRO A 220 2.88 6.11 -30.61
C PRO A 220 1.44 6.18 -31.13
N VAL A 221 0.60 5.23 -30.71
CA VAL A 221 -0.83 5.24 -31.06
C VAL A 221 -1.53 6.38 -30.33
N GLU A 222 -1.97 7.39 -31.06
CA GLU A 222 -2.78 8.46 -30.48
C GLU A 222 -4.16 7.94 -30.03
N LYS A 223 -4.68 8.50 -28.93
CA LYS A 223 -6.02 8.22 -28.38
C LYS A 223 -6.24 6.71 -28.18
N PHE A 224 -5.33 6.07 -27.44
CA PHE A 224 -5.23 4.63 -27.31
C PHE A 224 -6.57 3.93 -27.02
N VAL A 225 -7.31 4.40 -26.01
CA VAL A 225 -8.61 3.81 -25.64
C VAL A 225 -9.66 4.00 -26.73
N ALA A 226 -9.74 5.19 -27.34
CA ALA A 226 -10.66 5.46 -28.45
C ALA A 226 -10.36 4.53 -29.64
N THR A 227 -9.08 4.38 -29.98
CA THR A 227 -8.60 3.55 -31.09
C THR A 227 -8.99 2.07 -30.93
N MET A 228 -9.09 1.54 -29.71
CA MET A 228 -9.63 0.19 -29.48
C MET A 228 -11.07 0.03 -29.95
N TYR A 229 -11.93 1.01 -29.65
CA TYR A 229 -13.32 1.00 -30.10
C TYR A 229 -13.45 1.20 -31.61
N HIS A 230 -12.55 1.98 -32.23
CA HIS A 230 -12.49 2.09 -33.69
C HIS A 230 -12.18 0.75 -34.36
N TYR A 231 -11.15 0.03 -33.91
CA TYR A 231 -10.83 -1.29 -34.46
C TYR A 231 -11.94 -2.31 -34.21
N LEU A 232 -12.53 -2.31 -33.01
CA LEU A 232 -13.62 -3.20 -32.66
C LEU A 232 -14.87 -2.94 -33.52
N GLN A 233 -15.22 -1.66 -33.72
CA GLN A 233 -16.29 -1.25 -34.62
C GLN A 233 -16.03 -1.72 -36.06
N PHE A 234 -14.82 -1.52 -36.57
CA PHE A 234 -14.46 -1.93 -37.93
C PHE A 234 -14.54 -3.45 -38.11
N ALA A 235 -14.09 -4.22 -37.13
CA ALA A 235 -14.18 -5.68 -37.14
C ALA A 235 -15.65 -6.15 -37.17
N TYR A 236 -16.50 -5.61 -36.29
CA TYR A 236 -17.94 -5.93 -36.28
C TYR A 236 -18.63 -5.55 -37.59
N TYR A 237 -18.27 -4.41 -38.17
CA TYR A 237 -18.77 -4.00 -39.48
C TYR A 237 -18.41 -5.02 -40.57
N LYS A 238 -17.16 -5.49 -40.62
CA LYS A 238 -16.72 -6.51 -41.58
C LYS A 238 -17.41 -7.85 -41.39
N LEU A 239 -17.80 -8.18 -40.16
CA LEU A 239 -18.59 -9.37 -39.83
C LEU A 239 -20.10 -9.18 -40.01
N SER A 240 -20.55 -8.01 -40.50
CA SER A 240 -21.97 -7.64 -40.64
C SER A 240 -22.75 -7.63 -39.32
N ASP A 241 -22.07 -7.55 -38.17
CA ASP A 241 -22.68 -7.45 -36.84
C ASP A 241 -22.83 -5.98 -36.43
N LEU A 242 -23.84 -5.33 -37.00
CA LEU A 242 -24.03 -3.89 -36.81
C LEU A 242 -24.61 -3.54 -35.46
N LYS A 243 -25.23 -4.52 -34.79
CA LYS A 243 -25.72 -4.38 -33.41
C LYS A 243 -24.57 -4.14 -32.44
N ASN A 244 -23.42 -4.75 -32.68
CA ASN A 244 -22.21 -4.49 -31.90
C ASN A 244 -21.34 -3.36 -32.48
N ALA A 245 -21.40 -3.08 -33.78
CA ALA A 245 -20.65 -2.00 -34.40
C ALA A 245 -21.13 -0.60 -33.97
N ALA A 246 -22.45 -0.37 -33.95
CA ALA A 246 -23.05 0.92 -33.57
C ALA A 246 -22.67 1.38 -32.15
N PRO A 247 -22.78 0.57 -31.09
CA PRO A 247 -22.42 1.01 -29.73
C PRO A 247 -20.92 1.22 -29.58
N CYS A 248 -20.06 0.55 -30.36
CA CYS A 248 -18.63 0.84 -30.40
C CYS A 248 -18.32 2.21 -31.01
N ALA A 249 -19.04 2.62 -32.08
CA ALA A 249 -18.90 3.95 -32.66
C ALA A 249 -19.32 5.06 -31.67
N VAL A 250 -20.39 4.84 -30.91
CA VAL A 250 -20.82 5.76 -29.86
C VAL A 250 -19.82 5.80 -28.70
N SER A 251 -19.27 4.64 -28.32
CA SER A 251 -18.24 4.55 -27.26
C SER A 251 -16.94 5.25 -27.65
N TYR A 252 -16.56 5.23 -28.93
CA TYR A 252 -15.42 6.00 -29.44
C TYR A 252 -15.61 7.50 -29.20
N LEU A 253 -16.79 8.02 -29.57
CA LEU A 253 -17.11 9.45 -29.46
C LEU A 253 -17.17 9.96 -28.01
N LEU A 254 -17.23 9.05 -27.03
CA LEU A 254 -17.09 9.40 -25.62
C LEU A 254 -15.68 9.92 -25.29
N PHE A 255 -14.65 9.36 -25.92
CA PHE A 255 -13.25 9.71 -25.72
C PHE A 255 -12.74 10.78 -26.68
N ASP A 256 -13.34 10.85 -27.88
CA ASP A 256 -12.92 11.77 -28.94
C ASP A 256 -14.14 12.37 -29.64
N GLN A 257 -14.66 13.43 -29.03
CA GLN A 257 -15.89 14.09 -29.47
C GLN A 257 -15.69 14.87 -30.76
N ASP A 258 -14.47 15.20 -31.17
CA ASP A 258 -14.19 16.07 -32.32
C ASP A 258 -13.96 15.30 -33.62
N ASP A 259 -13.85 13.97 -33.55
CA ASP A 259 -13.58 13.14 -34.72
C ASP A 259 -14.72 13.18 -35.75
N LYS A 260 -14.42 13.75 -36.91
CA LYS A 260 -15.40 13.93 -37.99
C LYS A 260 -15.74 12.61 -38.68
N VAL A 261 -14.78 11.68 -38.75
CA VAL A 261 -14.95 10.40 -39.46
C VAL A 261 -15.90 9.50 -38.68
N MET A 262 -15.73 9.39 -37.36
CA MET A 262 -16.60 8.60 -36.52
C MET A 262 -18.01 9.19 -36.43
N LYS A 263 -18.16 10.52 -36.42
CA LYS A 263 -19.46 11.18 -36.53
C LYS A 263 -20.19 10.78 -37.83
N GLN A 264 -19.48 10.75 -38.95
CA GLN A 264 -20.05 10.31 -40.22
C GLN A 264 -20.45 8.83 -40.19
N ASN A 265 -19.63 7.97 -39.59
CA ASN A 265 -19.95 6.55 -39.40
C ASN A 265 -21.23 6.35 -38.56
N LEU A 266 -21.41 7.16 -37.52
CA LEU A 266 -22.62 7.11 -36.70
C LEU A 266 -23.87 7.51 -37.48
N VAL A 267 -23.79 8.59 -38.27
CA VAL A 267 -24.87 9.02 -39.17
C VAL A 267 -25.20 7.94 -40.19
N TYR A 268 -24.19 7.24 -40.70
CA TYR A 268 -24.37 6.10 -41.62
C TYR A 268 -25.15 4.94 -40.96
N TYR A 269 -24.84 4.59 -39.71
CA TYR A 269 -25.60 3.58 -38.96
C TYR A 269 -27.04 4.01 -38.68
N GLN A 270 -27.26 5.29 -38.35
CA GLN A 270 -28.59 5.85 -38.13
C GLN A 270 -29.44 5.85 -39.40
N TYR A 271 -28.86 6.21 -40.54
CA TYR A 271 -29.57 6.25 -41.82
C TYR A 271 -30.06 4.87 -42.27
N HIS A 272 -29.29 3.81 -41.98
CA HIS A 272 -29.62 2.44 -42.34
C HIS A 272 -30.23 1.62 -41.19
N ARG A 273 -30.72 2.30 -40.15
CA ARG A 273 -31.29 1.70 -38.93
C ARG A 273 -32.34 0.62 -39.23
N ASP A 274 -33.31 0.93 -40.07
CA ASP A 274 -34.43 0.04 -40.38
C ASP A 274 -33.98 -1.18 -41.18
N LYS A 275 -33.01 -1.00 -42.08
CA LYS A 275 -32.43 -2.08 -42.89
C LYS A 275 -31.70 -3.11 -42.04
N TRP A 276 -31.15 -2.68 -40.90
CA TRP A 276 -30.28 -3.49 -40.04
C TRP A 276 -30.91 -3.86 -38.70
N GLY A 277 -32.18 -3.49 -38.48
CA GLY A 277 -32.90 -3.81 -37.25
C GLY A 277 -32.25 -3.21 -36.01
N LEU A 278 -31.71 -2.00 -36.13
CA LEU A 278 -31.09 -1.27 -35.01
C LEU A 278 -32.17 -0.53 -34.20
N SER A 279 -32.11 -0.65 -32.88
CA SER A 279 -32.95 0.12 -31.95
C SER A 279 -32.15 1.27 -31.31
N ASP A 280 -32.82 2.17 -30.59
CA ASP A 280 -32.17 3.29 -29.90
C ASP A 280 -31.15 2.84 -28.86
N GLU A 281 -31.34 1.63 -28.30
CA GLU A 281 -30.41 1.01 -27.35
C GLU A 281 -29.02 0.77 -27.96
N HIS A 282 -28.94 0.51 -29.27
CA HIS A 282 -27.68 0.28 -29.97
C HIS A 282 -26.89 1.56 -30.24
N PHE A 283 -27.52 2.72 -30.01
CA PHE A 283 -26.91 4.04 -30.10
C PHE A 283 -26.52 4.60 -28.72
N GLN A 284 -26.40 3.73 -27.73
CA GLN A 284 -25.83 4.05 -26.43
C GLN A 284 -24.38 3.58 -26.34
N PRO A 285 -23.51 4.32 -25.64
CA PRO A 285 -22.15 3.85 -25.37
C PRO A 285 -22.21 2.58 -24.51
N ARG A 286 -21.21 1.72 -24.70
CA ARG A 286 -21.10 0.46 -23.96
C ARG A 286 -20.92 0.73 -22.46
N PRO A 287 -21.51 -0.09 -21.58
CA PRO A 287 -21.44 0.15 -20.14
C PRO A 287 -20.00 0.15 -19.62
N GLU A 288 -19.12 -0.68 -20.17
CA GLU A 288 -17.70 -0.69 -19.83
C GLU A 288 -16.98 0.61 -20.25
N ALA A 289 -17.36 1.20 -21.38
CA ALA A 289 -16.79 2.46 -21.87
C ALA A 289 -17.23 3.63 -20.98
N VAL A 290 -18.52 3.67 -20.62
CA VAL A 290 -19.08 4.68 -19.71
C VAL A 290 -18.46 4.57 -18.33
N GLN A 291 -18.33 3.35 -17.80
CA GLN A 291 -17.70 3.12 -16.51
C GLN A 291 -16.24 3.58 -16.53
N PHE A 292 -15.48 3.20 -17.57
CA PHE A 292 -14.08 3.64 -17.70
C PHE A 292 -13.99 5.15 -17.79
N PHE A 293 -14.78 5.80 -18.64
CA PHE A 293 -14.80 7.26 -18.78
C PHE A 293 -15.14 7.95 -17.45
N ASN A 294 -16.21 7.53 -16.77
CA ASN A 294 -16.62 8.13 -15.50
C ASN A 294 -15.54 7.96 -14.42
N VAL A 295 -14.93 6.78 -14.32
CA VAL A 295 -13.88 6.52 -13.33
C VAL A 295 -12.62 7.34 -13.64
N THR A 296 -12.18 7.37 -14.90
CA THR A 296 -10.98 8.11 -15.31
C THR A 296 -11.18 9.62 -15.15
N THR A 297 -12.35 10.15 -15.50
CA THR A 297 -12.69 11.57 -15.30
C THR A 297 -12.67 11.93 -13.81
N LEU A 298 -13.32 11.13 -12.95
CA LEU A 298 -13.29 11.35 -11.50
C LEU A 298 -11.88 11.22 -10.90
N GLN A 299 -11.06 10.30 -11.43
CA GLN A 299 -9.66 10.16 -11.00
C GLN A 299 -8.83 11.39 -11.37
N LYS A 300 -9.02 11.95 -12.57
CA LYS A 300 -8.37 13.18 -13.01
C LYS A 300 -8.81 14.38 -12.19
N GLU A 301 -10.12 14.58 -12.00
CA GLU A 301 -10.65 15.65 -11.15
C GLU A 301 -10.11 15.56 -9.72
N LEU A 302 -10.01 14.35 -9.16
CA LEU A 302 -9.44 14.14 -7.83
C LEU A 302 -7.93 14.39 -7.78
N TYR A 303 -7.20 14.03 -8.83
CA TYR A 303 -5.77 14.28 -8.95
C TYR A 303 -5.48 15.77 -9.08
N ASP A 304 -6.23 16.49 -9.93
CA ASP A 304 -6.09 17.93 -10.11
C ASP A 304 -6.42 18.66 -8.79
N PHE A 305 -7.50 18.26 -8.12
CA PHE A 305 -7.81 18.76 -6.78
C PHE A 305 -6.65 18.53 -5.79
N ALA A 306 -6.06 17.32 -5.78
CA ALA A 306 -4.94 17.02 -4.90
C ALA A 306 -3.70 17.84 -5.24
N LYS A 307 -3.40 18.04 -6.53
CA LYS A 307 -2.28 18.85 -6.99
C LYS A 307 -2.43 20.31 -6.58
N GLU A 308 -3.62 20.88 -6.73
CA GLU A 308 -3.89 22.28 -6.37
C GLU A 308 -3.94 22.54 -4.85
N ASN A 309 -4.24 21.52 -4.04
CA ASN A 309 -4.53 21.72 -2.61
C ASN A 309 -3.56 21.02 -1.64
N LEU A 310 -2.77 20.05 -2.11
CA LEU A 310 -1.94 19.20 -1.26
C LEU A 310 -0.48 19.14 -1.70
N MET A 311 -0.16 19.42 -2.96
CA MET A 311 1.23 19.51 -3.39
C MET A 311 1.71 20.92 -3.05
N ASP A 312 2.72 21.01 -2.18
CA ASP A 312 3.37 22.28 -1.86
C ASP A 312 3.91 22.88 -3.18
N ASP A 313 3.67 24.17 -3.42
CA ASP A 313 4.36 24.89 -4.48
C ASP A 313 5.86 24.76 -4.18
N ASP A 314 6.61 24.05 -5.03
CA ASP A 314 8.07 24.13 -5.04
C ASP A 314 8.48 25.56 -5.48
N GLU A 315 8.24 26.57 -4.63
CA GLU A 315 9.05 27.78 -4.62
C GLU A 315 10.39 27.44 -3.95
N GLY A 316 11.39 27.21 -4.81
CA GLY A 316 12.79 27.47 -4.50
C GLY A 316 13.56 26.26 -4.00
N GLU A 317 14.08 25.46 -4.93
CA GLU A 317 15.31 24.71 -4.70
C GLU A 317 16.42 25.71 -4.36
N VAL A 318 16.64 25.96 -3.07
CA VAL A 318 17.80 26.70 -2.56
C VAL A 318 19.01 25.77 -2.68
N VAL A 319 19.54 25.66 -3.90
CA VAL A 319 20.85 25.04 -4.19
C VAL A 319 21.82 26.16 -4.50
N GLU A 320 22.12 26.99 -3.50
CA GLU A 320 23.19 27.99 -3.59
C GLU A 320 23.71 28.29 -2.19
N TYR A 321 24.17 27.26 -1.46
CA TYR A 321 24.89 27.46 -0.18
C TYR A 321 25.95 26.39 0.09
N VAL A 322 26.10 25.40 -0.80
CA VAL A 322 27.11 24.34 -0.63
C VAL A 322 28.39 24.65 -1.43
N ASP A 323 28.30 25.42 -2.51
CA ASP A 323 29.47 25.82 -3.29
C ASP A 323 30.28 26.95 -2.59
N ASP A 324 29.59 27.90 -1.92
CA ASP A 324 30.26 28.98 -1.17
C ASP A 324 31.08 28.51 0.04
N LEU A 325 30.79 27.32 0.58
CA LEU A 325 31.54 26.76 1.71
C LEU A 325 32.79 26.01 1.28
N LEU A 326 32.87 25.58 0.01
CA LEU A 326 34.03 24.87 -0.53
C LEU A 326 35.08 25.83 -1.08
N ASP A 327 34.70 27.04 -1.50
CA ASP A 327 35.63 28.06 -1.99
C ASP A 327 36.40 28.78 -0.85
N LEU A 328 35.95 28.67 0.40
CA LEU A 328 36.61 29.24 1.57
C LEU A 328 37.66 28.31 2.21
N GLU A 329 37.68 27.01 1.86
CA GLU A 329 38.72 26.08 2.32
C GLU A 329 39.93 25.99 1.36
N GLU A 330 39.82 26.46 0.12
CA GLU A 330 40.95 26.48 -0.83
C GLU A 330 41.79 27.77 -0.80
N THR A 331 41.43 28.78 0.01
CA THR A 331 42.16 30.05 0.10
C THR A 331 42.70 30.40 1.51
N GLY A 332 42.79 29.42 2.41
CA GLY A 332 43.35 29.58 3.78
C GLY A 332 44.80 29.16 3.92
#